data_AF-A0A944II82-F1
#
_entry.id   AF-A0A944II82-F1
#
_cell.length_a   1.000
_cell.length_b   1.000
_cell.length_c   1.000
_cell.angle_alpha   90.00
_cell.angle_beta   90.00
_cell.angle_gamma   90.00
#
_symmetry.space_group_name_H-M   'P 1'
#
loop_
_entity.id
_entity.type
_entity.pdbx_description
1 polymer ?
#
loop_
_entity_poly.entity_id
_entity_poly.type
_entity_poly.pdbx_seq_one_letter_code
_entity_poly.pdbx_strand_id
1 'polypeptide(L)' 'MIIITGPQGTDEAVGFLAEMAGLLEALPSFNTSAVQWAAATVLYCLAGWDTCPLAVADVAIAETFGMTIHHLAA' A
#
# COMPACT_ATOMS: atom_id res chain seq x y z
N MET A 1 11.27 -0.70 6.19
CA MET A 1 10.83 -0.81 4.78
C MET A 1 9.50 -0.08 4.63
N ILE A 2 9.28 0.62 3.52
CA ILE A 2 8.05 1.39 3.28
C ILE A 2 7.18 0.61 2.29
N ILE A 3 5.90 0.43 2.63
CA ILE A 3 4.90 -0.15 1.74
C ILE A 3 3.92 0.94 1.33
N ILE A 4 3.41 0.88 0.11
CA ILE A 4 2.26 1.66 -0.34
C ILE A 4 1.14 0.73 -0.82
N THR A 5 -0.09 1.05 -0.44
CA THR A 5 -1.32 0.37 -0.88
C THR A 5 -2.32 1.39 -1.43
N GLY A 6 -3.31 0.91 -2.17
CA GLY A 6 -4.30 1.74 -2.84
C GLY A 6 -5.28 0.90 -3.67
N PRO A 7 -6.09 1.53 -4.52
CA PRO A 7 -6.93 0.82 -5.48
C PRO A 7 -6.11 -0.13 -6.38
N GLN A 8 -6.57 -1.37 -6.55
CA GLN A 8 -5.87 -2.41 -7.33
C GLN A 8 -6.83 -3.23 -8.20
N GLY A 9 -8.07 -2.77 -8.37
CA GLY A 9 -9.12 -3.51 -9.08
C GLY A 9 -9.06 -3.40 -10.61
N THR A 10 -8.21 -2.53 -11.15
CA THR A 10 -8.03 -2.30 -12.58
C THR A 10 -6.55 -2.13 -12.90
N ASP A 11 -6.17 -2.39 -14.15
CA ASP A 11 -4.78 -2.22 -14.61
C ASP A 11 -4.30 -0.77 -14.48
N GLU A 12 -5.19 0.21 -14.70
CA GLU A 12 -4.91 1.64 -14.51
C GLU A 12 -4.60 1.95 -13.04
N ALA A 13 -5.39 1.41 -12.11
CA ALA A 13 -5.18 1.61 -10.69
C ALA A 13 -3.86 0.97 -10.22
N VAL A 14 -3.53 -0.23 -10.72
CA VAL A 14 -2.24 -0.90 -10.46
C VAL A 14 -1.08 -0.09 -11.02
N GLY A 15 -1.21 0.44 -12.24
CA GLY A 15 -0.21 1.29 -12.88
C GLY A 15 0.05 2.56 -12.06
N PHE A 16 -1.01 3.24 -11.63
CA PHE A 16 -0.90 4.42 -10.76
C PHE A 16 -0.25 4.09 -9.41
N LEU A 17 -0.64 2.98 -8.78
CA LEU A 17 -0.02 2.53 -7.53
C LEU A 17 1.49 2.22 -7.72
N ALA A 18 1.88 1.65 -8.85
CA ALA A 18 3.29 1.40 -9.18
C ALA A 18 4.08 2.70 -9.36
N GLU A 19 3.50 3.69 -10.05
CA GLU A 19 4.10 5.02 -10.23
C GLU A 19 4.32 5.72 -8.89
N MET A 20 3.28 5.75 -8.05
CA MET A 20 3.34 6.34 -6.71
C MET A 20 4.34 5.62 -5.81
N ALA A 21 4.46 4.30 -5.93
CA ALA A 21 5.48 3.53 -5.23
C ALA A 21 6.89 3.96 -5.63
N GLY A 22 7.14 4.18 -6.93
CA GLY A 22 8.41 4.70 -7.44
C GLY A 22 8.75 6.08 -6.89
N LEU A 23 7.77 7.00 -6.84
CA LEU A 23 7.97 8.36 -6.32
C LEU A 23 8.30 8.40 -4.82
N LEU A 24 7.77 7.45 -4.04
CA LEU A 24 7.97 7.38 -2.60
C LEU A 24 9.12 6.46 -2.18
N GLU A 25 9.84 5.88 -3.16
CA GLU A 25 10.82 4.80 -2.92
C GLU A 25 10.23 3.67 -2.06
N ALA A 26 8.94 3.37 -2.27
CA ALA A 26 8.16 2.39 -1.53
C ALA A 26 7.94 1.11 -2.35
N LEU A 27 7.55 0.03 -1.66
CA LEU A 27 7.11 -1.21 -2.31
C LEU A 27 5.59 -1.21 -2.46
N PRO A 28 5.04 -1.45 -3.67
CA PRO A 28 3.59 -1.57 -3.84
C PRO A 28 3.10 -2.89 -3.24
N SER A 29 1.95 -2.87 -2.56
CA SER A 29 1.46 -4.03 -1.80
C SER A 29 1.10 -5.25 -2.65
N PHE A 30 0.76 -5.08 -3.94
CA PHE A 30 0.55 -6.20 -4.86
C PHE A 30 1.82 -6.98 -5.20
N ASN A 31 3.02 -6.45 -4.91
CA ASN A 31 4.28 -7.17 -5.17
C ASN A 31 4.60 -8.15 -4.05
N THR A 32 3.88 -9.27 -4.04
CA THR A 32 3.91 -10.29 -2.97
C THR A 32 5.27 -10.93 -2.74
N SER A 33 6.18 -10.93 -3.73
CA SER A 33 7.53 -11.48 -3.58
C SER A 33 8.51 -10.50 -2.94
N ALA A 34 8.29 -9.20 -3.09
CA ALA A 34 9.13 -8.15 -2.49
C ALA A 34 8.60 -7.69 -1.12
N VAL A 35 7.29 -7.77 -0.89
CA VAL A 35 6.66 -7.30 0.34
C VAL A 35 6.94 -8.26 1.50
N GLN A 36 7.64 -7.74 2.51
CA GLN A 36 7.89 -8.41 3.78
C GLN A 36 7.21 -7.65 4.94
N TRP A 37 5.92 -7.88 5.15
CA TRP A 37 5.10 -7.13 6.13
C TRP A 37 5.75 -6.98 7.52
N ALA A 38 6.36 -8.04 8.04
CA ALA A 38 7.03 -8.02 9.34
C ALA A 38 8.28 -7.10 9.41
N ALA A 39 8.88 -6.76 8.28
CA ALA A 39 10.03 -5.85 8.18
C ALA A 39 9.62 -4.41 7.77
N ALA A 40 8.33 -4.20 7.53
CA ALA A 40 7.78 -2.91 7.18
C ALA A 40 7.60 -2.04 8.42
N THR A 41 7.84 -0.75 8.26
CA THR A 41 7.75 0.24 9.35
C THR A 41 6.67 1.27 9.08
N VAL A 42 6.32 1.47 7.81
CA VAL A 42 5.36 2.48 7.35
C VAL A 42 4.49 1.89 6.23
N LEU A 43 3.19 2.17 6.29
CA LEU A 43 2.23 1.96 5.21
C LEU A 43 1.68 3.31 4.74
N TYR A 44 1.83 3.62 3.45
CA TYR A 44 1.11 4.71 2.80
C TYR A 44 -0.15 4.18 2.12
N CYS A 45 -1.28 4.85 2.32
CA CYS A 45 -2.55 4.51 1.70
C CYS A 45 -2.94 5.60 0.69
N LEU A 46 -3.05 5.26 -0.59
CA LEU A 46 -3.54 6.16 -1.62
C LEU A 46 -5.04 6.43 -1.48
N ALA A 47 -5.51 7.55 -2.01
CA ALA A 47 -6.92 7.88 -2.08
C ALA A 47 -7.75 6.73 -2.70
N GLY A 48 -8.89 6.43 -2.08
CA GLY A 48 -9.79 5.34 -2.50
C GLY A 48 -9.38 3.93 -2.05
N TRP A 49 -8.32 3.77 -1.25
CA TRP A 49 -7.89 2.47 -0.70
C TRP A 49 -9.02 1.72 0.03
N ASP A 50 -9.89 2.44 0.72
CA ASP A 50 -11.03 1.95 1.49
C ASP A 50 -12.10 1.27 0.62
N THR A 51 -12.12 1.57 -0.66
CA THR A 51 -13.01 0.92 -1.64
C THR A 51 -12.43 -0.39 -2.20
N CYS A 52 -11.15 -0.69 -1.95
CA CYS A 52 -10.47 -1.87 -2.44
C CYS A 52 -10.27 -2.91 -1.31
N PRO A 53 -10.93 -4.08 -1.35
CA PRO A 53 -10.82 -5.08 -0.29
C PRO A 53 -9.40 -5.54 0.01
N LEU A 54 -8.52 -5.59 -1.00
CA LEU A 54 -7.11 -5.93 -0.82
C LEU A 54 -6.36 -4.85 -0.03
N ALA A 55 -6.58 -3.57 -0.35
CA ALA A 55 -5.95 -2.48 0.38
C ALA A 55 -6.50 -2.34 1.81
N VAL A 56 -7.78 -2.65 2.03
CA VAL A 56 -8.34 -2.76 3.38
C VAL A 56 -7.65 -3.86 4.18
N ALA A 57 -7.39 -5.03 3.57
CA ALA A 57 -6.65 -6.09 4.22
C ALA A 57 -5.20 -5.69 4.54
N ASP A 58 -4.54 -4.97 3.63
CA ASP A 58 -3.19 -4.42 3.84
C ASP A 58 -3.13 -3.49 5.07
N VAL A 59 -4.14 -2.63 5.25
CA VAL A 59 -4.24 -1.74 6.42
C VAL A 59 -4.43 -2.55 7.71
N ALA A 60 -5.31 -3.55 7.71
CA ALA A 60 -5.51 -4.42 8.88
C ALA A 60 -4.22 -5.19 9.27
N ILE A 61 -3.43 -5.61 8.27
CA ILE A 61 -2.12 -6.22 8.50
C ILE A 61 -1.17 -5.20 9.12
N ALA A 62 -1.09 -3.99 8.57
CA ALA A 62 -0.23 -2.93 9.09
C ALA A 62 -0.57 -2.53 10.53
N GLU A 63 -1.86 -2.44 10.87
CA GLU A 63 -2.34 -2.22 12.24
C GLU A 63 -1.90 -3.34 13.19
N THR A 64 -2.02 -4.60 12.76
CA THR A 64 -1.61 -5.78 13.54
C THR A 64 -0.10 -5.76 13.84
N PHE A 65 0.71 -5.29 12.90
CA PHE A 65 2.16 -5.15 13.07
C PHE A 65 2.57 -3.83 13.75
N GLY A 66 1.63 -2.96 14.12
CA GLY A 66 1.91 -1.68 14.77
C GLY A 66 2.67 -0.70 13.87
N MET A 67 2.50 -0.81 12.55
CA MET A 67 3.15 0.08 11.58
C MET A 67 2.56 1.50 11.65
N THR A 68 3.36 2.50 11.28
CA THR A 68 2.83 3.86 11.07
C THR A 68 2.03 3.88 9.76
N ILE A 69 0.78 4.31 9.83
CA ILE A 69 -0.11 4.40 8.66
C ILE A 69 -0.31 5.87 8.28
N HIS A 70 -0.05 6.20 7.01
CA HIS A 70 -0.24 7.53 6.45
C HIS A 70 -1.27 7.50 5.32
N HIS A 71 -2.31 8.31 5.42
CA HIS A 71 -3.30 8.45 4.35
C HIS A 71 -2.90 9.62 3.45
N LEU A 72 -2.62 9.32 2.18
CA LEU A 72 -2.32 10.32 1.17
C LEU A 72 -3.65 10.83 0.61
N ALA A 73 -3.97 12.08 0.92
CA ALA A 73 -5.13 12.75 0.34
C ALA A 73 -4.87 13.03 -1.15
N ALA A 74 -5.93 12.92 -1.96
CA ALA A 74 -5.94 13.41 -3.34
C ALA A 74 -5.95 14.95 -3.37
#